data_AF-A0A1G4TFU8-F1
#
_entry.id   AF-A0A1G4TFU8-F1
#
_cell.length_a   1.000
_cell.length_b   1.000
_cell.length_c   1.000
_cell.angle_alpha   90.00
_cell.angle_beta   90.00
_cell.angle_gamma   90.00
#
_symmetry.space_group_name_H-M   'P 1'
#
loop_
_entity.id
_entity.type
_entity.pdbx_description
1 polymer ?
#
loop_
_entity_poly.entity_id
_entity_poly.type
_entity_poly.pdbx_seq_one_letter_code
_entity_poly.pdbx_strand_id
1 'polypeptide(L)'
;MLKQDNAQPLPFFFVGQTVTQERINRYQESKHPLLSGAISKPDTKSVWYTRDHITQLLAEMEKANADGLRIHLGMYGENENYSGQLCLLMVMTQVDEQGRQVDITIENAPDFQARSLDPDQTRDFNVGSPCPPIC
;
A
#
# COMPACT_ATOMS: atom_id res chain seq x y z
N MET A 1 -21.20 31.78 -18.02
CA MET A 1 -20.24 31.12 -18.94
C MET A 1 -19.13 30.55 -18.10
N LEU A 2 -18.99 29.22 -18.04
CA LEU A 2 -17.84 28.57 -17.42
C LEU A 2 -16.60 28.88 -18.27
N LYS A 3 -15.48 29.26 -17.64
CA LYS A 3 -14.21 29.49 -18.33
C LYS A 3 -13.80 28.20 -19.06
N GLN A 4 -13.64 28.27 -20.37
CA GLN A 4 -13.00 27.23 -21.18
C GLN A 4 -11.48 27.36 -21.03
N ASP A 5 -10.97 27.12 -19.82
CA ASP A 5 -9.56 26.81 -19.68
C ASP A 5 -9.44 25.30 -19.95
N ASN A 6 -8.56 24.88 -20.85
CA ASN A 6 -8.31 23.47 -21.24
C ASN A 6 -7.77 22.60 -20.08
N ALA A 7 -8.13 22.91 -18.84
CA ALA A 7 -7.75 22.19 -17.64
C ALA A 7 -8.42 20.82 -17.63
N GLN A 8 -7.60 19.76 -17.54
CA GLN A 8 -8.11 18.43 -17.25
C GLN A 8 -8.69 18.41 -15.83
N PRO A 9 -9.88 17.82 -15.62
CA PRO A 9 -10.45 17.71 -14.29
C PRO A 9 -9.56 16.82 -13.41
N LEU A 10 -9.45 17.18 -12.12
CA LEU A 10 -8.78 16.33 -11.15
C LEU A 10 -9.54 15.00 -11.01
N PRO A 11 -8.85 13.88 -10.72
CA PRO A 11 -9.51 12.63 -10.40
C PRO A 11 -10.43 12.78 -9.19
N PHE A 12 -11.58 12.10 -9.21
CA PHE A 12 -12.62 12.21 -8.18
C PHE A 12 -12.17 11.79 -6.77
N PHE A 13 -11.06 11.05 -6.66
CA PHE A 13 -10.49 10.57 -5.40
C PHE A 13 -9.46 11.52 -4.78
N PHE A 14 -9.22 12.70 -5.38
CA PHE A 14 -8.33 13.70 -4.77
C PHE A 14 -8.95 14.29 -3.50
N VAL A 15 -8.19 14.29 -2.40
CA VAL A 15 -8.62 14.86 -1.11
C VAL A 15 -7.89 16.19 -0.88
N GLY A 16 -8.64 17.26 -0.64
CA GLY A 16 -8.08 18.59 -0.39
C GLY A 16 -7.27 18.67 0.90
N GLN A 17 -6.33 19.63 0.95
CA GLN A 17 -5.36 19.79 2.04
C GLN A 17 -6.00 19.86 3.44
N THR A 18 -7.09 20.62 3.60
CA THR A 18 -7.78 20.78 4.90
C THR A 18 -8.27 19.44 5.43
N VAL A 19 -9.02 18.69 4.62
CA VAL A 19 -9.56 17.38 5.01
C VAL A 19 -8.43 16.38 5.28
N THR A 20 -7.35 16.44 4.49
CA THR A 20 -6.16 15.61 4.70
C THR A 20 -5.53 15.90 6.06
N GLN A 21 -5.27 17.16 6.40
CA GLN A 21 -4.64 17.53 7.67
C GLN A 21 -5.51 17.18 8.88
N GLU A 22 -6.82 17.45 8.80
CA GLU A 22 -7.77 17.09 9.86
C GLU A 22 -7.78 15.58 10.15
N ARG A 23 -7.75 14.74 9.10
CA ARG A 23 -7.74 13.28 9.26
C ARG A 23 -6.41 12.77 9.82
N ILE A 24 -5.28 13.34 9.39
CA ILE A 24 -3.96 13.03 9.94
C ILE A 24 -3.92 13.36 11.43
N ASN A 25 -4.30 14.58 11.81
CA ASN A 25 -4.27 15.00 13.21
C ASN A 25 -5.18 14.13 14.08
N ARG A 26 -6.41 13.84 13.61
CA ARG A 26 -7.34 12.97 14.33
C ARG A 26 -6.74 11.59 14.60
N TYR A 27 -6.06 10.98 13.63
CA TYR A 27 -5.40 9.69 13.85
C TYR A 27 -4.26 9.80 14.88
N GLN A 28 -3.42 10.82 14.76
CA GLN A 28 -2.28 11.06 15.65
C GLN A 28 -2.70 11.35 17.09
N GLU A 29 -3.84 12.01 17.30
CA GLU A 29 -4.36 12.40 18.61
C GLU A 29 -5.26 11.33 19.25
N SER A 30 -5.74 10.33 18.49
CA SER A 30 -6.67 9.30 18.98
C SER A 30 -6.13 7.87 18.91
N LYS A 31 -6.12 7.26 17.73
CA LYS A 31 -5.75 5.84 17.56
C LYS A 31 -4.27 5.60 17.81
N HIS A 32 -3.40 6.47 17.32
CA HIS A 32 -1.95 6.29 17.43
C HIS A 32 -1.45 6.11 18.88
N PRO A 33 -1.82 6.96 19.86
CA PRO A 33 -1.36 6.77 21.24
C PRO A 33 -1.96 5.52 21.91
N LEU A 34 -3.19 5.13 21.56
CA LEU A 34 -3.81 3.90 22.08
C LEU A 34 -3.08 2.65 21.58
N LEU A 35 -2.80 2.59 20.28
CA LEU A 35 -2.06 1.49 19.65
C LEU A 35 -0.63 1.43 20.20
N SER A 36 0.05 2.57 20.22
CA SER A 36 1.42 2.67 20.74
C SER A 36 1.51 2.27 22.21
N GLY A 37 0.51 2.65 23.02
CA GLY A 37 0.42 2.26 24.42
C GLY A 37 0.23 0.74 24.59
N ALA A 38 -0.64 0.13 23.77
CA ALA A 38 -0.90 -1.32 23.81
C ALA A 38 0.35 -2.15 23.47
N ILE A 39 1.19 -1.68 22.54
CA ILE A 39 2.44 -2.36 22.17
C ILE A 39 3.67 -1.86 22.96
N SER A 40 3.48 -0.93 23.91
CA SER A 40 4.54 -0.31 24.71
C SER A 40 5.69 0.32 23.89
N LYS A 41 5.41 0.77 22.65
CA LYS A 41 6.36 1.42 21.74
C LYS A 41 5.61 2.24 20.69
N PRO A 42 6.27 3.20 20.00
CA PRO A 42 5.62 3.95 18.91
C PRO A 42 5.15 3.02 17.79
N ASP A 43 3.87 3.14 17.41
CA ASP A 43 3.29 2.45 16.25
C ASP A 43 3.37 3.32 14.97
N THR A 44 3.05 2.74 13.82
CA THR A 44 3.11 3.36 12.50
C THR A 44 2.10 4.50 12.34
N LYS A 45 2.59 5.65 11.85
CA LYS A 45 1.76 6.82 11.51
C LYS A 45 1.46 6.96 10.02
N SER A 46 2.42 6.57 9.19
CA SER A 46 2.31 6.64 7.74
C SER A 46 3.29 5.66 7.12
N VAL A 47 2.95 5.15 5.94
CA VAL A 47 3.84 4.39 5.08
C VAL A 47 4.12 5.23 3.85
N TRP A 48 5.39 5.28 3.43
CA TRP A 48 5.83 6.08 2.29
C TRP A 48 6.40 5.18 1.19
N TYR A 49 6.03 5.49 -0.05
CA TYR A 49 6.56 4.85 -1.25
C TYR A 49 7.07 5.92 -2.20
N THR A 50 8.20 5.64 -2.84
CA THR A 50 8.68 6.49 -3.95
C THR A 50 7.76 6.34 -5.16
N ARG A 51 7.81 7.31 -6.08
CA ARG A 51 7.18 7.18 -7.41
C ARG A 51 7.60 5.90 -8.12
N ASP A 52 8.86 5.49 -7.99
CA ASP A 52 9.39 4.31 -8.65
C ASP A 52 8.78 3.02 -8.10
N HIS A 53 8.58 2.91 -6.79
CA HIS A 53 7.86 1.77 -6.19
C HIS A 53 6.45 1.66 -6.78
N ILE A 54 5.72 2.78 -6.84
CA ILE A 54 4.36 2.81 -7.42
C ILE A 54 4.39 2.46 -8.92
N THR A 55 5.36 2.97 -9.66
CA THR A 55 5.51 2.70 -11.10
C THR A 55 5.77 1.22 -11.36
N GLN A 56 6.62 0.58 -10.56
CA GLN A 56 6.88 -0.86 -10.67
C GLN A 56 5.66 -1.70 -10.29
N LEU A 57 4.94 -1.33 -9.23
CA LEU A 57 3.68 -1.97 -8.87
C LEU A 57 2.66 -1.90 -10.02
N LEU A 58 2.49 -0.73 -10.64
CA LEU A 58 1.58 -0.58 -11.80
C LEU A 58 2.00 -1.45 -12.99
N ALA A 59 3.31 -1.54 -13.27
CA ALA A 59 3.82 -2.40 -14.32
C ALA A 59 3.55 -3.89 -14.05
N GLU A 60 3.62 -4.32 -12.80
CA GLU A 60 3.28 -5.69 -12.41
C GLU A 60 1.77 -5.94 -12.45
N MET A 61 0.95 -4.96 -12.08
CA MET A 61 -0.51 -5.04 -12.22
C MET A 61 -0.92 -5.25 -13.68
N GLU A 62 -0.31 -4.51 -14.61
CA GLU A 62 -0.58 -4.66 -16.05
C GLU A 62 -0.24 -6.07 -16.55
N LYS A 63 0.92 -6.62 -16.18
CA LYS A 63 1.34 -7.98 -16.55
C LYS A 63 0.40 -9.04 -15.99
N ALA A 64 -0.08 -8.83 -14.77
CA ALA A 64 -1.00 -9.74 -14.09
C ALA A 64 -2.46 -9.57 -14.54
N ASN A 65 -2.74 -8.61 -15.44
CA ASN A 65 -4.10 -8.21 -15.81
C ASN A 65 -4.98 -7.90 -14.60
N ALA A 66 -4.39 -7.26 -13.58
CA ALA A 66 -5.05 -6.82 -12.38
C ALA A 66 -5.80 -5.51 -12.63
N ASP A 67 -7.03 -5.41 -12.17
CA ASP A 67 -7.88 -4.22 -12.34
C ASP A 67 -8.00 -3.38 -11.05
N GLY A 68 -7.38 -3.83 -9.96
CA GLY A 68 -7.40 -3.12 -8.69
C GLY A 68 -6.32 -3.56 -7.71
N LEU A 69 -6.21 -2.81 -6.63
CA LEU A 69 -5.33 -3.08 -5.51
C LEU A 69 -6.13 -3.08 -4.20
N ARG A 70 -6.03 -4.17 -3.44
CA ARG A 70 -6.54 -4.28 -2.07
C ARG A 70 -5.41 -4.01 -1.10
N ILE A 71 -5.64 -3.09 -0.17
CA ILE A 71 -4.65 -2.73 0.86
C ILE A 71 -5.14 -3.28 2.19
N HIS A 72 -4.41 -4.23 2.75
CA HIS A 72 -4.63 -4.75 4.09
C HIS A 72 -3.74 -4.04 5.10
N LEU A 73 -4.22 -3.96 6.35
CA LEU A 73 -3.44 -3.55 7.50
C LEU A 73 -2.93 -4.81 8.19
N GLY A 74 -1.61 -4.99 8.22
CA GLY A 74 -0.93 -6.09 8.88
C GLY A 74 -0.10 -5.61 10.07
N MET A 75 0.70 -6.49 10.63
CA MET A 75 1.64 -6.20 11.71
C MET A 75 2.92 -7.02 11.51
N TYR A 76 4.07 -6.40 11.71
CA TYR A 76 5.36 -7.10 11.67
C TYR A 76 5.47 -8.14 12.78
N GLY A 77 6.03 -9.30 12.45
CA GLY A 77 6.36 -10.38 13.37
C GLY A 77 7.47 -10.02 14.36
N GLU A 78 7.68 -10.87 15.36
CA GLU A 78 8.65 -10.62 16.45
C GLU A 78 10.10 -10.57 15.98
N ASN A 79 10.44 -11.33 14.93
CA ASN A 79 11.80 -11.44 14.40
C ASN A 79 12.08 -10.49 13.23
N GLU A 80 11.13 -9.60 12.91
CA GLU A 80 11.25 -8.66 11.80
C GLU A 80 11.72 -7.28 12.26
N ASN A 81 12.35 -6.54 11.35
CA ASN A 81 12.58 -5.12 11.57
C ASN A 81 11.23 -4.44 11.80
N TYR A 82 11.13 -3.62 12.85
CA TYR A 82 9.88 -2.95 13.25
C TYR A 82 8.78 -3.88 13.80
N SER A 83 9.16 -5.02 14.37
CA SER A 83 8.29 -5.94 15.11
C SER A 83 7.09 -5.24 15.77
N GLY A 84 5.90 -5.79 15.64
CA GLY A 84 4.69 -5.31 16.30
C GLY A 84 4.15 -3.97 15.82
N GLN A 85 4.82 -3.29 14.89
CA GLN A 85 4.27 -2.10 14.23
C GLN A 85 3.33 -2.50 13.10
N LEU A 86 2.32 -1.68 12.87
CA LEU A 86 1.39 -1.82 11.75
C LEU A 86 2.12 -1.68 10.41
N CYS A 87 1.84 -2.58 9.47
CA CYS A 87 2.34 -2.55 8.10
C CYS A 87 1.19 -2.54 7.08
N LEU A 88 1.48 -2.18 5.83
CA LEU A 88 0.54 -2.31 4.73
C LEU A 88 0.90 -3.54 3.90
N LEU A 89 -0.09 -4.32 3.49
CA LEU A 89 0.07 -5.41 2.54
C LEU A 89 -0.76 -5.06 1.29
N MET A 90 -0.13 -5.05 0.13
CA MET A 90 -0.77 -4.67 -1.13
C MET A 90 -1.00 -5.92 -1.98
N VAL A 91 -2.27 -6.24 -2.21
CA VAL A 91 -2.69 -7.44 -2.95
C VAL A 91 -3.36 -7.01 -4.24
N MET A 92 -2.91 -7.56 -5.36
CA MET A 92 -3.54 -7.32 -6.66
C MET A 92 -4.90 -8.00 -6.69
N THR A 93 -5.83 -7.41 -7.43
CA THR A 93 -7.19 -7.96 -7.55
C THR A 93 -7.66 -7.98 -8.99
N GLN A 94 -8.59 -8.89 -9.29
CA GLN A 94 -9.25 -9.03 -10.57
C GLN A 94 -10.74 -9.33 -10.35
N VAL A 95 -11.58 -8.96 -11.31
CA VAL A 95 -12.97 -9.43 -11.38
C VAL A 95 -13.06 -10.89 -11.84
N ASP A 96 -13.71 -11.74 -11.04
CA ASP A 96 -13.98 -13.14 -11.40
C ASP A 96 -15.16 -13.30 -12.38
N GLU A 97 -15.43 -14.54 -12.83
CA GLU A 97 -16.54 -14.85 -13.74
C GLU A 97 -17.92 -14.47 -13.18
N GLN A 98 -18.03 -14.29 -11.85
CA GLN A 98 -19.25 -13.91 -11.15
C GLN A 98 -19.33 -12.39 -10.90
N GLY A 99 -18.37 -11.60 -11.40
CA GLY A 99 -18.35 -10.15 -11.24
C GLY A 99 -17.84 -9.68 -9.86
N ARG A 100 -17.17 -10.54 -9.10
CA ARG A 100 -16.67 -10.22 -7.75
C ARG A 100 -15.19 -9.85 -7.80
N GLN A 101 -14.81 -8.87 -6.99
CA GLN A 101 -13.41 -8.49 -6.82
C GLN A 101 -12.67 -9.53 -5.95
N VAL A 102 -11.80 -10.33 -6.57
CA VAL A 102 -11.01 -11.37 -5.88
C VAL A 102 -9.54 -11.00 -5.81
N ASP A 103 -8.85 -11.48 -4.78
CA ASP A 103 -7.39 -11.35 -4.66
C ASP A 103 -6.70 -12.32 -5.61
N ILE A 104 -5.64 -11.85 -6.27
CA ILE A 104 -4.82 -12.68 -7.16
C ILE A 104 -3.37 -12.69 -6.66
N THR A 105 -2.74 -13.86 -6.77
CA THR A 105 -1.34 -14.08 -6.41
C THR A 105 -0.52 -14.27 -7.68
N ILE A 106 0.57 -13.52 -7.85
CA ILE A 106 1.45 -13.66 -9.01
C ILE A 106 2.56 -14.71 -8.81
N GLU A 107 2.61 -15.34 -7.64
CA GLU A 107 3.65 -16.33 -7.27
C GLU A 107 3.66 -17.56 -8.18
N ASN A 108 2.50 -17.90 -8.75
CA ASN A 108 2.35 -19.01 -9.68
C ASN A 108 2.74 -18.65 -11.12
N ALA A 109 3.14 -17.39 -11.40
CA ALA A 109 3.57 -17.00 -12.74
C ALA A 109 4.86 -17.75 -13.14
N PRO A 110 4.97 -18.27 -14.37
CA PRO A 110 6.14 -19.05 -14.79
C PRO A 110 7.48 -18.32 -14.66
N ASP A 111 7.45 -16.98 -14.72
CA ASP A 111 8.63 -16.12 -14.63
C ASP A 111 8.83 -15.50 -13.24
N PHE A 112 7.98 -15.82 -12.25
CA PHE A 112 8.00 -15.23 -10.91
C PHE A 112 9.38 -15.39 -10.26
N GLN A 113 9.89 -16.63 -10.24
CA GLN A 113 11.19 -16.93 -9.63
C GLN A 113 12.35 -16.19 -10.31
N ALA A 114 12.32 -16.05 -11.64
CA ALA A 114 13.37 -15.37 -12.39
C ALA A 114 13.38 -13.85 -12.14
N ARG A 115 12.24 -13.30 -11.70
CA ARG A 115 12.06 -11.88 -11.35
C ARG A 115 12.14 -11.61 -9.85
N SER A 116 12.16 -12.66 -9.02
CA SER A 116 12.40 -12.51 -7.59
C SER A 116 13.84 -12.07 -7.36
N LEU A 117 14.05 -11.00 -6.58
CA LEU A 117 15.40 -10.54 -6.23
C LEU A 117 16.11 -11.51 -5.25
N ASP A 118 15.39 -12.46 -4.66
CA ASP A 118 15.93 -13.51 -3.80
C ASP A 118 15.25 -14.85 -4.13
N PRO A 119 15.99 -15.84 -4.67
CA PRO A 119 15.42 -17.12 -5.04
C PRO A 119 15.07 -18.01 -3.83
N ASP A 120 15.59 -17.72 -2.64
CA ASP A 120 15.44 -18.58 -1.45
C ASP A 120 14.36 -18.08 -0.46
N GLN A 121 13.69 -16.97 -0.76
CA GLN A 121 12.58 -16.44 0.04
C GLN A 121 11.27 -16.40 -0.75
N THR A 122 10.22 -17.02 -0.19
CA THR A 122 8.82 -16.75 -0.58
C THR A 122 8.55 -15.27 -0.31
N ARG A 123 8.40 -14.48 -1.38
CA ARG A 123 8.11 -13.04 -1.27
C ARG A 123 6.63 -12.82 -1.45
N ASP A 124 5.96 -12.50 -0.35
CA ASP A 124 4.70 -11.77 -0.41
C ASP A 124 4.96 -10.40 -1.07
N PHE A 125 4.02 -9.95 -1.90
CA PHE A 125 4.15 -8.72 -2.70
C PHE A 125 4.24 -7.47 -1.79
N ASN A 126 5.46 -7.12 -1.39
CA ASN A 126 5.80 -5.90 -0.67
C ASN A 126 7.24 -5.50 -0.98
N VAL A 127 7.54 -5.32 -2.27
CA VAL A 127 8.84 -4.81 -2.71
C VAL A 127 8.93 -3.33 -2.37
N GLY A 128 9.53 -3.05 -1.23
CA GLY A 128 9.81 -1.72 -0.71
C GLY A 128 9.92 -1.81 0.79
N SER A 129 10.99 -1.24 1.36
CA SER A 129 11.02 -1.02 2.81
C SER A 129 10.00 0.08 3.09
N PRO A 130 8.90 -0.17 3.84
CA PRO A 130 8.02 0.89 4.30
C PRO A 130 8.71 1.62 5.44
N CYS A 131 9.89 2.18 5.15
CA CYS A 131 10.55 3.05 6.08
C CYS A 131 9.78 4.38 6.07
N PRO A 132 9.28 4.85 7.23
CA PRO A 132 8.77 6.22 7.32
C PRO A 132 9.95 7.18 7.05
N PRO A 133 9.73 8.48 6.76
CA PRO A 133 10.56 9.30 5.86
C PRO A 133 12.05 9.48 6.22
N ILE A 134 12.53 8.94 7.33
CA ILE A 134 13.94 8.67 7.66
C ILE A 134 13.98 7.37 8.48
N CYS A 135 14.80 6.40 8.05
CA CYS A 135 15.39 5.39 8.94
C CYS A 135 16.62 6.04 9.60
#